data_AF-A0A944PLV1-F1
#
_entry.id   AF-A0A944PLV1-F1
#
_cell.length_a   1.000
_cell.length_b   1.000
_cell.length_c   1.000
_cell.angle_alpha   90.00
_cell.angle_beta   90.00
_cell.angle_gamma   90.00
#
_symmetry.space_group_name_H-M   'P 1'
#
loop_
_entity.id
_entity.type
_entity.pdbx_description
1 polymer ?
#
loop_
_entity_poly.entity_id
_entity_poly.type
_entity_poly.pdbx_seq_one_letter_code
_entity_poly.pdbx_strand_id
1 'polypeptide(L)'
;MPSQVPTGPEYATADDVIAAMAKGGFDCKVTVRNDYPHGSNATCEVQHRGTTVVNEISVLSTARFSRDEVGDSISTGRRAYRHTIVAAGNWFIWVRPGVYAYDMAAALPGSVVLEPLVDK
;
A
#
# COMPACT_ATOMS: atom_id res chain seq x y z
N MET A 1 10.50 5.33 9.13
CA MET A 1 10.07 5.21 7.71
C MET A 1 11.25 5.12 6.77
N PRO A 2 11.24 4.23 5.74
CA PRO A 2 12.29 4.21 4.73
C PRO A 2 12.44 5.59 4.06
N SER A 3 13.68 6.05 3.90
CA SER A 3 13.99 7.41 3.41
C SER A 3 13.40 7.73 2.04
N GLN A 4 13.26 6.71 1.19
CA GLN A 4 12.68 6.83 -0.15
C GLN A 4 11.16 7.00 -0.18
N VAL A 5 10.44 6.78 0.94
CA VAL A 5 8.98 6.93 0.98
C VAL A 5 8.61 8.42 1.06
N PRO A 6 7.89 8.97 0.07
CA PRO A 6 7.46 10.36 0.10
C PRO A 6 6.55 10.68 1.29
N THR A 7 6.53 11.93 1.73
CA THR A 7 5.67 12.37 2.84
C THR A 7 4.19 12.47 2.46
N GLY A 8 3.86 12.40 1.17
CA GLY A 8 2.48 12.38 0.69
C GLY A 8 2.39 11.71 -0.69
N PRO A 9 1.17 11.44 -1.19
CA PRO A 9 -0.11 11.85 -0.60
C PRO A 9 -0.45 11.11 0.70
N GLU A 10 -1.21 11.77 1.57
CA GLU A 10 -1.85 11.16 2.74
C GLU A 10 -3.34 10.90 2.44
N TYR A 11 -3.88 9.82 3.02
CA TYR A 11 -5.28 9.45 2.88
C TYR A 11 -5.92 9.24 4.25
N ALA A 12 -7.23 9.51 4.34
CA ALA A 12 -7.98 9.31 5.57
C ALA A 12 -8.33 7.83 5.76
N THR A 13 -8.67 7.14 4.68
CA THR A 13 -9.17 5.75 4.69
C THR A 13 -8.59 4.90 3.56
N ALA A 14 -8.71 3.58 3.70
CA ALA A 14 -8.36 2.62 2.66
C ALA A 14 -9.24 2.79 1.42
N ASP A 15 -10.50 3.22 1.58
CA ASP A 15 -11.38 3.52 0.45
C ASP A 15 -10.87 4.72 -0.39
N ASP A 16 -10.19 5.70 0.23
CA ASP A 16 -9.56 6.79 -0.52
C ASP A 16 -8.38 6.30 -1.39
N VAL A 17 -7.59 5.35 -0.87
CA VAL A 17 -6.53 4.67 -1.64
C VAL A 17 -7.14 3.89 -2.80
N ILE A 18 -8.23 3.15 -2.55
CA ILE A 18 -8.96 2.40 -3.58
C ILE A 18 -9.49 3.33 -4.66
N ALA A 19 -10.06 4.47 -4.28
CA ALA A 19 -10.52 5.49 -5.23
C ALA A 19 -9.35 6.05 -6.07
N ALA A 20 -8.17 6.23 -5.47
CA ALA A 20 -6.97 6.62 -6.20
C ALA A 20 -6.50 5.52 -7.17
N MET A 21 -6.54 4.25 -6.76
CA MET A 21 -6.24 3.10 -7.63
C MET A 21 -7.18 3.07 -8.84
N ALA A 22 -8.48 3.24 -8.62
CA ALA A 22 -9.48 3.27 -9.68
C ALA A 22 -9.23 4.41 -10.69
N LYS A 23 -8.89 5.62 -10.21
CA LYS A 23 -8.49 6.74 -11.08
C LYS A 23 -7.23 6.43 -11.89
N GLY A 24 -6.33 5.63 -11.34
CA GLY A 24 -5.13 5.13 -12.00
C GLY A 24 -5.35 3.95 -12.95
N GLY A 25 -6.60 3.49 -13.13
CA GLY A 25 -6.96 2.37 -14.01
C GLY A 25 -6.94 0.99 -13.35
N PHE A 26 -6.80 0.92 -12.03
CA PHE A 26 -6.84 -0.32 -11.25
C PHE A 26 -8.19 -0.43 -10.52
N ASP A 27 -9.21 -0.94 -11.21
CA ASP A 27 -10.53 -1.18 -10.60
C ASP A 27 -10.45 -2.31 -9.57
N CYS A 28 -10.55 -1.92 -8.31
CA CYS A 28 -10.19 -2.71 -7.14
C CYS A 28 -11.47 -3.27 -6.51
N LYS A 29 -11.76 -4.53 -6.81
CA LYS A 29 -12.92 -5.26 -6.28
C LYS A 29 -12.64 -5.68 -4.85
N VAL A 30 -13.18 -4.93 -3.90
CA VAL A 30 -12.98 -5.15 -2.45
C VAL A 30 -13.56 -6.50 -2.03
N THR A 31 -12.75 -7.31 -1.35
CA THR A 31 -13.13 -8.59 -0.75
C THR A 31 -13.20 -8.53 0.77
N VAL A 32 -12.41 -7.64 1.38
CA VAL A 32 -12.39 -7.41 2.83
C VAL A 32 -12.27 -5.92 3.11
N ARG A 33 -13.01 -5.41 4.08
CA ARG A 33 -12.87 -4.04 4.63
C ARG A 33 -12.90 -4.11 6.15
N ASN A 34 -11.95 -3.44 6.79
CA ASN A 34 -11.85 -3.34 8.24
C ASN A 34 -11.50 -1.91 8.65
N ASP A 35 -12.36 -1.29 9.43
CA ASP A 35 -12.12 0.03 10.01
C ASP A 35 -11.87 -0.10 11.52
N TYR A 36 -10.91 0.66 12.03
CA TYR A 36 -10.54 0.66 13.44
C TYR A 36 -10.20 2.09 13.90
N PRO A 37 -10.16 2.37 15.21
CA PRO A 37 -10.12 3.76 15.72
C PRO A 37 -8.97 4.64 15.19
N HIS A 38 -7.90 4.03 14.68
CA HIS A 38 -6.69 4.74 14.25
C HIS A 38 -6.22 4.32 12.85
N GLY A 39 -7.10 3.77 12.03
CA GLY A 39 -6.77 3.41 10.65
C GLY A 39 -7.82 2.53 10.00
N SER A 40 -7.50 2.07 8.81
CA SER A 40 -8.38 1.24 8.00
C SER A 40 -7.55 0.34 7.11
N ASN A 41 -8.05 -0.88 6.92
CA ASN A 41 -7.49 -1.86 6.00
C ASN A 41 -8.53 -2.29 4.99
N ALA A 42 -8.08 -2.63 3.79
CA ALA A 42 -8.90 -3.30 2.80
C ALA A 42 -8.08 -4.34 2.05
N THR A 43 -8.74 -5.41 1.62
CA THR A 43 -8.18 -6.34 0.64
C THR A 43 -9.04 -6.25 -0.61
N CYS A 44 -8.41 -6.18 -1.78
CA CYS A 44 -9.12 -6.20 -3.04
C CYS A 44 -8.36 -6.94 -4.14
N GLU A 45 -9.09 -7.25 -5.21
CA GLU A 45 -8.57 -7.87 -6.41
C GLU A 45 -8.72 -6.94 -7.61
N VAL A 46 -7.67 -6.83 -8.42
CA VAL A 46 -7.68 -6.11 -9.70
C VAL A 46 -7.30 -7.07 -10.82
N GLN A 47 -8.00 -7.01 -11.95
CA GLN A 47 -7.54 -7.69 -13.17
C GLN A 47 -6.54 -6.80 -13.89
N HIS A 48 -5.30 -7.26 -14.03
CA HIS A 48 -4.25 -6.52 -14.73
C HIS A 48 -3.41 -7.46 -15.59
N ARG A 49 -3.28 -7.12 -16.89
CA ARG A 49 -2.54 -7.93 -17.88
C ARG A 49 -2.91 -9.42 -17.86
N GLY A 50 -4.20 -9.74 -17.68
CA GLY A 50 -4.71 -11.11 -17.63
C GLY A 50 -4.40 -11.88 -16.35
N THR A 51 -3.94 -11.20 -15.28
CA THR A 51 -3.66 -11.79 -13.97
C THR A 51 -4.49 -11.10 -12.89
N THR A 52 -4.98 -11.87 -11.92
CA THR A 52 -5.55 -11.32 -10.68
C THR A 52 -4.43 -10.82 -9.78
N VAL A 53 -4.43 -9.52 -9.50
CA VAL A 53 -3.53 -8.87 -8.55
C VAL A 53 -4.29 -8.60 -7.26
N VAL A 54 -3.88 -9.27 -6.18
CA VAL A 54 -4.43 -9.07 -4.83
C VAL A 54 -3.65 -7.97 -4.14
N ASN A 55 -4.37 -7.01 -3.57
CA ASN A 55 -3.81 -5.85 -2.89
C ASN A 55 -4.32 -5.81 -1.46
N GLU A 56 -3.41 -5.84 -0.49
CA GLU A 56 -3.72 -5.55 0.90
C GLU A 56 -3.31 -4.11 1.20
N ILE A 57 -4.30 -3.27 1.49
CA ILE A 57 -4.19 -1.83 1.65
C ILE A 57 -4.28 -1.53 3.14
N SER A 58 -3.36 -0.70 3.63
CA SER A 58 -3.34 -0.21 5.00
C SER A 58 -3.17 1.29 5.03
N VAL A 59 -4.02 1.96 5.80
CA VAL A 59 -3.95 3.40 6.08
C VAL A 59 -3.92 3.58 7.59
N LEU A 60 -2.93 4.33 8.07
CA LEU A 60 -2.73 4.58 9.50
C LEU A 60 -2.94 6.06 9.79
N SER A 61 -3.72 6.38 10.82
CA SER A 61 -4.03 7.77 11.18
C SER A 61 -2.77 8.50 11.65
N THR A 62 -2.45 9.63 11.01
CA THR A 62 -1.31 10.49 11.39
C THR A 62 -1.50 11.20 12.72
N ALA A 63 -2.73 11.26 13.23
CA ALA A 63 -3.02 11.76 14.58
C ALA A 63 -2.54 10.81 15.69
N ARG A 64 -2.38 9.51 15.37
CA ARG A 64 -1.95 8.47 16.34
C ARG A 64 -0.58 7.89 16.02
N PHE A 65 -0.31 7.63 14.75
CA PHE A 65 0.91 6.97 14.30
C PHE A 65 1.85 8.01 13.69
N SER A 66 3.03 8.09 14.26
CA SER A 66 4.14 8.83 13.67
C SER A 66 4.56 8.20 12.35
N ARG A 67 5.22 9.00 11.50
CA ARG A 67 5.80 8.52 10.25
C ARG A 67 6.74 7.32 10.49
N ASP A 68 7.46 7.31 11.61
CA ASP A 68 8.37 6.20 11.92
C ASP A 68 7.63 4.91 12.26
N GLU A 69 6.54 4.96 13.04
CA GLU A 69 5.69 3.79 13.32
C GLU A 69 5.06 3.19 12.04
N VAL A 70 4.62 4.04 11.09
CA VAL A 70 4.17 3.58 9.76
C VAL A 70 5.33 2.88 9.03
N GLY A 71 6.51 3.48 9.10
CA GLY A 71 7.75 2.94 8.56
C GLY A 71 8.16 1.58 9.09
N ASP A 72 7.95 1.34 10.38
CA ASP A 72 8.27 0.08 11.04
C ASP A 72 7.33 -1.02 10.59
N SER A 73 6.04 -0.69 10.38
CA SER A 73 5.05 -1.61 9.80
C SER A 73 5.46 -2.03 8.38
N ILE A 74 5.84 -1.07 7.53
CA ILE A 74 6.37 -1.32 6.17
C ILE A 74 7.64 -2.19 6.22
N SER A 75 8.58 -1.85 7.11
CA SER A 75 9.85 -2.57 7.22
C SER A 75 9.64 -4.02 7.69
N THR A 76 8.70 -4.23 8.61
CA THR A 76 8.28 -5.55 9.06
C THR A 76 7.70 -6.38 7.92
N GLY A 77 6.78 -5.81 7.13
CA GLY A 77 6.22 -6.45 5.93
C GLY A 77 7.30 -6.94 4.96
N ARG A 78 8.27 -6.07 4.67
CA ARG A 78 9.37 -6.36 3.74
C ARG A 78 10.36 -7.39 4.27
N ARG A 79 10.60 -7.44 5.59
CA ARG A 79 11.58 -8.34 6.21
C ARG A 79 10.99 -9.69 6.58
N ALA A 80 9.90 -9.72 7.34
CA ALA A 80 9.33 -10.95 7.89
C ALA A 80 8.58 -11.76 6.82
N TYR A 81 7.88 -11.07 5.92
CA TYR A 81 6.97 -11.71 4.97
C TYR A 81 7.40 -11.52 3.51
N ARG A 82 8.54 -10.86 3.28
CA ARG A 82 9.12 -10.60 1.95
C ARG A 82 8.11 -9.92 1.01
N HIS A 83 7.36 -8.95 1.53
CA HIS A 83 6.39 -8.19 0.74
C HIS A 83 7.08 -7.20 -0.21
N THR A 84 6.60 -7.11 -1.45
CA THR A 84 6.79 -5.93 -2.31
C THR A 84 5.68 -4.93 -2.00
N ILE A 85 6.06 -3.71 -1.63
CA ILE A 85 5.14 -2.71 -1.10
C ILE A 85 5.12 -1.46 -1.98
N VAL A 86 3.94 -0.93 -2.29
CA VAL A 86 3.76 0.44 -2.80
C VAL A 86 3.40 1.33 -1.61
N ALA A 87 4.07 2.47 -1.41
CA ALA A 87 3.83 3.31 -0.24
C ALA A 87 4.00 4.81 -0.52
N ALA A 88 3.23 5.62 0.19
CA ALA A 88 3.41 7.07 0.33
C ALA A 88 2.76 7.55 1.64
N GLY A 89 3.21 8.69 2.17
CA GLY A 89 2.57 9.35 3.32
C GLY A 89 2.31 8.40 4.49
N ASN A 90 1.03 8.18 4.78
CA ASN A 90 0.52 7.36 5.88
C ASN A 90 -0.09 6.01 5.45
N TRP A 91 0.13 5.59 4.21
CA TRP A 91 -0.47 4.38 3.65
C TRP A 91 0.54 3.50 2.91
N PHE A 92 0.19 2.23 2.78
CA PHE A 92 0.94 1.27 2.01
C PHE A 92 0.04 0.16 1.46
N ILE A 93 0.48 -0.44 0.36
CA ILE A 93 -0.18 -1.55 -0.31
C ILE A 93 0.82 -2.68 -0.45
N TRP A 94 0.50 -3.86 0.07
CA TRP A 94 1.18 -5.07 -0.32
C TRP A 94 0.55 -5.64 -1.60
N VAL A 95 1.37 -5.73 -2.65
CA VAL A 95 0.93 -6.15 -3.98
C VAL A 95 1.33 -7.61 -4.24
N ARG A 96 0.37 -8.42 -4.70
CA ARG A 96 0.57 -9.83 -5.07
C ARG A 96 -0.07 -10.15 -6.42
N PRO A 97 0.67 -10.62 -7.43
CA PRO A 97 2.12 -10.79 -7.46
C PRO A 97 2.90 -9.46 -7.39
N GLY A 98 4.03 -9.44 -6.68
CA GLY A 98 4.84 -8.23 -6.46
C GLY A 98 5.40 -7.59 -7.73
N VAL A 99 5.52 -8.35 -8.82
CA VAL A 99 5.97 -7.84 -10.14
C VAL A 99 5.07 -6.74 -10.70
N TYR A 100 3.82 -6.63 -10.23
CA TYR A 100 2.88 -5.59 -10.65
C TYR A 100 2.94 -4.32 -9.80
N ALA A 101 3.77 -4.27 -8.76
CA ALA A 101 3.88 -3.11 -7.87
C ALA A 101 4.33 -1.84 -8.60
N TYR A 102 5.19 -1.97 -9.62
CA TYR A 102 5.66 -0.82 -10.41
C TYR A 102 4.57 -0.23 -11.30
N ASP A 103 3.75 -1.07 -11.94
CA ASP A 103 2.60 -0.58 -12.71
C ASP A 103 1.61 0.14 -11.79
N MET A 104 1.40 -0.39 -10.58
CA MET A 104 0.52 0.22 -9.58
C MET A 104 1.07 1.53 -9.03
N ALA A 105 2.37 1.62 -8.73
CA ALA A 105 3.00 2.85 -8.26
C ALA A 105 2.96 3.95 -9.34
N ALA A 106 3.12 3.58 -10.62
CA ALA A 106 2.97 4.52 -11.73
C ALA A 106 1.55 5.10 -11.83
N ALA A 107 0.53 4.32 -11.47
CA ALA A 107 -0.86 4.73 -11.42
C ALA A 107 -1.27 5.47 -10.13
N LEU A 108 -0.39 5.48 -9.11
CA LEU A 108 -0.56 6.20 -7.84
C LEU A 108 0.55 7.24 -7.70
N PRO A 109 0.45 8.42 -8.36
CA PRO A 109 1.50 9.43 -8.35
C PRO A 109 1.90 9.83 -6.93
N GLY A 110 3.21 9.98 -6.71
CA GLY A 110 3.76 10.29 -5.39
C GLY A 110 3.99 9.07 -4.49
N SER A 111 3.80 7.86 -5.00
CA SER A 111 4.19 6.62 -4.31
C SER A 111 5.51 6.04 -4.82
N VAL A 112 6.10 5.15 -4.03
CA VAL A 112 7.32 4.40 -4.39
C VAL A 112 7.11 2.90 -4.18
N VAL A 113 7.86 2.11 -4.94
CA VAL A 113 7.97 0.66 -4.72
C VAL A 113 9.12 0.38 -3.74
N LEU A 114 8.84 -0.47 -2.78
CA LEU A 114 9.78 -0.98 -1.79
C LEU A 114 9.89 -2.49 -1.97
N GLU A 115 11.03 -2.93 -2.50
CA GLU A 115 11.30 -4.35 -2.68
C GLU A 115 11.47 -5.09 -1.34
N PRO A 116 11.27 -6.41 -1.31
CA PRO A 116 11.57 -7.23 -0.14
C PRO A 116 12.98 -6.95 0.37
N LEU A 117 13.13 -6.88 1.69
CA LEU A 117 14.46 -6.89 2.30
C LEU A 117 14.89 -8.34 2.32
N VAL A 118 16.02 -8.68 1.71
CA VAL A 118 16.64 -10.01 1.81
C VAL A 118 17.89 -9.82 2.65
N ASP A 119 17.94 -10.46 3.82
CA ASP A 119 19.14 -10.44 4.64
C ASP A 119 20.25 -11.16 3.85
N LYS A 120 21.41 -10.49 3.73
CA LYS A 120 22.58 -11.04 3.03
C LYS A 120 23.25 -12.14 3.83
#